data_AF-A0A935S135-F1
#
_entry.id   AF-A0A935S135-F1
#
_cell.length_a   1.000
_cell.length_b   1.000
_cell.length_c   1.000
_cell.angle_alpha   90.00
_cell.angle_beta   90.00
_cell.angle_gamma   90.00
#
_symmetry.space_group_name_H-M   'P 1'
#
loop_
_entity.id
_entity.type
_entity.pdbx_description
1 polymer ?
#
loop_
_entity_poly.entity_id
_entity_poly.type
_entity_poly.pdbx_seq_one_letter_code
_entity_poly.pdbx_strand_id
1 'polypeptide(L)'
;MKIFKTGIAVLSVYLVLQGCVAHRIHDEVKANLESCKTELAENKKAKIDAETKLNELREQYTKDQKALDGLKRDTSIIGSNYRNLTQKYDKLDVLNNQLMDRLNKLLVMGEKDNAKLSGDLQMTQEQLLKKQDELKLLEAKLIIQKKELDELAAQLKAREARVNELESILKQKDAAAADLKKKLQDALLGFEGKGLTITQKNGKIYVSMDESLLFASGKTNVQPKGLRL
;
A
#
# COMPACT_ATOMS: atom_id res chain seq x y z
N MET A 1 158.85 -48.44 -10.25
CA MET A 1 157.57 -48.90 -10.84
C MET A 1 156.44 -49.18 -9.83
N LYS A 2 156.47 -48.62 -8.60
CA LYS A 2 155.36 -48.73 -7.63
C LYS A 2 154.48 -47.46 -7.55
N ILE A 3 155.07 -46.27 -7.73
CA ILE A 3 154.37 -44.97 -7.60
C ILE A 3 153.41 -44.69 -8.79
N PHE A 4 153.72 -45.18 -9.99
CA PHE A 4 152.86 -45.01 -11.18
C PHE A 4 151.59 -45.90 -11.12
N LYS A 5 151.68 -47.09 -10.51
CA LYS A 5 150.53 -47.98 -10.29
C LYS A 5 149.59 -47.44 -9.21
N THR A 6 150.11 -46.80 -8.17
CA THR A 6 149.29 -46.13 -7.16
C THR A 6 148.60 -44.88 -7.71
N GLY A 7 149.26 -44.11 -8.58
CA GLY A 7 148.65 -42.95 -9.24
C GLY A 7 147.48 -43.31 -10.15
N ILE A 8 147.60 -44.37 -10.96
CA ILE A 8 146.52 -44.86 -11.84
C ILE A 8 145.34 -45.39 -11.01
N ALA A 9 145.61 -46.12 -9.91
CA ALA A 9 144.57 -46.63 -9.03
C ALA A 9 143.79 -45.50 -8.32
N VAL A 10 144.47 -44.42 -7.92
CA VAL A 10 143.81 -43.24 -7.33
C VAL A 10 142.98 -42.49 -8.37
N LEU A 11 143.46 -42.35 -9.61
CA LEU A 11 142.74 -41.68 -10.69
C LEU A 11 141.48 -42.46 -11.12
N SER A 12 141.54 -43.79 -11.16
CA SER A 12 140.38 -44.64 -11.47
C SER A 12 139.33 -44.60 -10.37
N VAL A 13 139.74 -44.55 -9.10
CA VAL A 13 138.81 -44.41 -7.96
C VAL A 13 138.15 -43.03 -7.97
N TYR A 14 138.89 -41.98 -8.32
CA TYR A 14 138.33 -40.62 -8.44
C TYR A 14 137.30 -40.51 -9.57
N LEU A 15 137.53 -41.17 -10.72
CA LEU A 15 136.59 -41.15 -11.85
C LEU A 15 135.29 -41.93 -11.57
N VAL A 16 135.37 -43.02 -10.80
CA VAL A 16 134.20 -43.81 -10.35
C VAL A 16 133.36 -43.02 -9.33
N LEU A 17 133.99 -42.23 -8.46
CA LEU A 17 133.30 -41.37 -7.49
C LEU A 17 132.52 -40.22 -8.15
N GLN A 18 132.99 -39.71 -9.30
CA GLN A 18 132.27 -38.67 -10.06
C GLN A 18 131.05 -39.21 -10.83
N GLY A 19 131.02 -40.50 -11.20
CA GLY A 19 129.90 -41.12 -11.91
C GLY A 19 128.66 -41.39 -11.04
N CYS A 20 128.84 -41.66 -9.74
CA CYS A 20 127.73 -41.92 -8.81
C CYS A 20 126.87 -40.68 -8.51
N VAL A 21 127.41 -39.47 -8.65
CA VAL A 21 126.66 -38.23 -8.39
C VAL A 21 125.75 -37.88 -9.58
N ALA A 22 126.22 -38.06 -10.83
CA ALA A 22 125.42 -37.78 -12.02
C ALA A 22 124.26 -38.77 -12.23
N HIS A 23 124.43 -40.05 -11.86
CA HIS A 23 123.36 -41.05 -11.95
C HIS A 23 122.23 -40.80 -10.95
N ARG A 24 122.57 -40.45 -9.69
CA ARG A 24 121.60 -40.14 -8.65
C ARG A 24 120.76 -38.90 -8.98
N ILE A 25 121.38 -37.84 -9.50
CA ILE A 25 120.66 -36.63 -9.94
C ILE A 25 119.75 -36.95 -11.13
N HIS A 26 120.18 -37.79 -12.07
CA HIS A 26 119.37 -38.18 -13.21
C HIS A 26 118.16 -39.05 -12.80
N ASP A 27 118.33 -39.96 -11.84
CA ASP A 27 117.23 -40.77 -11.29
C ASP A 27 116.26 -39.91 -10.45
N GLU A 28 116.77 -38.92 -9.71
CA GLU A 28 115.97 -37.95 -8.97
C GLU A 28 115.17 -37.03 -9.91
N VAL A 29 115.79 -36.52 -10.99
CA VAL A 29 115.11 -35.73 -12.01
C VAL A 29 114.05 -36.57 -12.74
N LYS A 30 114.33 -37.84 -13.04
CA LYS A 30 113.33 -38.76 -13.60
C LYS A 30 112.17 -39.02 -12.64
N ALA A 31 112.45 -39.26 -11.35
CA ALA A 31 111.43 -39.45 -10.33
C ALA A 31 110.54 -38.20 -10.17
N ASN A 32 111.15 -37.02 -10.16
CA ASN A 32 110.44 -35.74 -10.11
C ASN A 32 109.62 -35.49 -11.38
N LEU A 33 110.13 -35.89 -12.55
CA LEU A 33 109.42 -35.78 -13.82
C LEU A 33 108.20 -36.72 -13.85
N GLU A 34 108.34 -37.97 -13.41
CA GLU A 34 107.21 -38.89 -13.31
C GLU A 34 106.19 -38.44 -12.26
N SER A 35 106.64 -37.94 -11.10
CA SER A 35 105.76 -37.32 -10.09
C SER A 35 105.00 -36.12 -10.66
N CYS A 36 105.68 -35.21 -11.36
CA CYS A 36 105.06 -34.06 -12.01
C CYS A 36 104.06 -34.49 -13.10
N LYS A 37 104.34 -35.56 -13.85
CA LYS A 37 103.37 -36.14 -14.81
C LYS A 37 102.13 -36.70 -14.12
N THR A 38 102.29 -37.40 -12.98
CA THR A 38 101.16 -37.93 -12.21
C THR A 38 100.29 -36.82 -11.64
N GLU A 39 100.90 -35.80 -11.03
CA GLU A 39 100.19 -34.63 -10.52
C GLU A 39 99.48 -33.86 -11.64
N LEU A 40 100.12 -33.71 -12.81
CA LEU A 40 99.49 -33.10 -13.98
C LEU A 40 98.26 -33.89 -14.45
N ALA A 41 98.33 -35.23 -14.44
CA ALA A 41 97.22 -36.09 -14.81
C ALA A 41 96.06 -36.00 -13.81
N GLU A 42 96.36 -36.01 -12.50
CA GLU A 42 95.37 -35.83 -11.43
C GLU A 42 94.71 -34.45 -11.48
N ASN A 43 95.49 -33.40 -11.68
CA ASN A 43 94.99 -32.03 -11.79
C ASN A 43 94.11 -31.84 -13.04
N LYS A 44 94.47 -32.48 -14.16
CA LYS A 44 93.60 -32.53 -15.36
C LYS A 44 92.28 -33.25 -15.08
N LYS A 45 92.30 -34.38 -14.36
CA LYS A 45 91.09 -35.10 -13.98
C LYS A 45 90.22 -34.26 -13.05
N ALA A 46 90.80 -33.66 -12.00
CA ALA A 46 90.10 -32.79 -11.08
C ALA A 46 89.50 -31.56 -11.79
N LYS A 47 90.19 -31.00 -12.78
CA LYS A 47 89.67 -29.91 -13.62
C LYS A 47 88.43 -30.35 -14.39
N ILE A 48 88.47 -31.51 -15.04
CA ILE A 48 87.31 -32.05 -15.78
C ILE A 48 86.14 -32.30 -14.82
N ASP A 49 86.38 -32.92 -13.66
CA ASP A 49 85.36 -33.18 -12.64
C ASP A 49 84.75 -31.89 -12.05
N ALA A 50 85.55 -30.82 -11.94
CA ALA A 50 85.05 -29.51 -11.53
C ALA A 50 84.22 -28.83 -12.63
N GLU A 51 84.65 -28.95 -13.90
CA GLU A 51 83.91 -28.42 -15.06
C GLU A 51 82.56 -29.12 -15.25
N THR A 52 82.48 -30.44 -15.07
CA THR A 52 81.22 -31.19 -15.15
C THR A 52 80.26 -30.76 -14.04
N LYS A 53 80.72 -30.70 -12.79
CA LYS A 53 79.92 -30.20 -11.65
C LYS A 53 79.46 -28.76 -11.85
N LEU A 54 80.29 -27.89 -12.40
CA LEU A 54 79.92 -26.51 -12.72
C LEU A 54 78.81 -26.46 -13.77
N ASN A 55 78.87 -27.30 -14.78
CA ASN A 55 77.84 -27.38 -15.81
C ASN A 55 76.52 -27.93 -15.25
N GLU A 56 76.56 -28.99 -14.45
CA GLU A 56 75.38 -29.53 -13.76
C GLU A 56 74.72 -28.50 -12.85
N LEU A 57 75.52 -27.78 -12.05
CA LEU A 57 75.00 -26.74 -11.15
C LEU A 57 74.42 -25.56 -11.93
N ARG A 58 75.02 -25.18 -13.06
CA ARG A 58 74.46 -24.17 -13.97
C ARG A 58 73.12 -24.62 -14.54
N GLU A 59 73.01 -25.86 -15.02
CA GLU A 59 71.74 -26.39 -15.52
C GLU A 59 70.67 -26.37 -14.43
N GLN A 60 71.00 -26.82 -13.22
CA GLN A 60 70.08 -26.80 -12.08
C GLN A 60 69.64 -25.37 -11.74
N TYR A 61 70.58 -24.42 -11.68
CA TYR A 61 70.28 -23.01 -11.47
C TYR A 61 69.31 -22.46 -12.53
N THR A 62 69.49 -22.81 -13.80
CA THR A 62 68.54 -22.37 -14.85
C THR A 62 67.16 -23.00 -14.71
N LYS A 63 67.05 -24.24 -14.24
CA LYS A 63 65.76 -24.90 -13.96
C LYS A 63 65.06 -24.25 -12.78
N ASP A 64 65.78 -24.04 -11.69
CA ASP A 64 65.24 -23.41 -10.49
C ASP A 64 64.82 -21.96 -10.75
N GLN A 65 65.59 -21.21 -11.54
CA GLN A 65 65.23 -19.86 -11.96
C GLN A 65 63.90 -19.85 -12.74
N LYS A 66 63.73 -20.78 -13.70
CA LYS A 66 62.46 -20.90 -14.46
C LYS A 66 61.29 -21.28 -13.55
N ALA A 67 61.51 -22.19 -12.59
CA ALA A 67 60.49 -22.58 -11.63
C ALA A 67 60.07 -21.41 -10.74
N LEU A 68 61.04 -20.60 -10.28
CA LEU A 68 60.81 -19.41 -9.47
C LEU A 68 60.03 -18.34 -10.24
N ASP A 69 60.35 -18.12 -11.51
CA ASP A 69 59.60 -17.21 -12.39
C ASP A 69 58.19 -17.73 -12.72
N GLY A 70 58.00 -19.05 -12.77
CA GLY A 70 56.67 -19.69 -12.82
C GLY A 70 55.87 -19.39 -11.55
N LEU A 71 56.43 -19.72 -10.38
CA LEU A 71 55.78 -19.55 -9.09
C LEU A 71 55.41 -18.09 -8.79
N LYS A 72 56.27 -17.13 -9.18
CA LYS A 72 55.97 -15.69 -9.08
C LYS A 72 54.74 -15.29 -9.90
N ARG A 73 54.61 -15.82 -11.12
CA ARG A 73 53.44 -15.56 -11.98
C ARG A 73 52.18 -16.17 -11.39
N ASP A 74 52.24 -17.42 -10.96
CA ASP A 74 51.10 -18.11 -10.36
C ASP A 74 50.62 -17.40 -9.10
N THR A 75 51.54 -17.00 -8.22
CA THR A 75 51.22 -16.23 -7.01
C THR A 75 50.53 -14.91 -7.34
N SER A 76 50.99 -14.22 -8.39
CA SER A 76 50.39 -12.96 -8.85
C SER A 76 48.97 -13.17 -9.40
N ILE A 77 48.76 -14.23 -10.18
CA ILE A 77 47.46 -14.61 -10.75
C ILE A 77 46.48 -14.99 -9.64
N ILE A 78 46.91 -15.86 -8.71
CA ILE A 78 46.09 -16.28 -7.57
C ILE A 78 45.73 -15.09 -6.70
N GLY A 79 46.67 -14.17 -6.43
CA GLY A 79 46.39 -12.94 -5.69
C GLY A 79 45.35 -12.05 -6.38
N SER A 80 45.39 -11.94 -7.71
CA SER A 80 44.37 -11.23 -8.49
C SER A 80 43.01 -11.91 -8.39
N ASN A 81 42.96 -13.23 -8.59
CA ASN A 81 41.74 -14.03 -8.52
C ASN A 81 41.10 -13.99 -7.13
N TYR A 82 41.92 -14.06 -6.07
CA TYR A 82 41.47 -13.97 -4.69
C TYR A 82 40.82 -12.61 -4.42
N ARG A 83 41.47 -11.49 -4.79
CA ARG A 83 40.87 -10.15 -4.66
C ARG A 83 39.55 -10.02 -5.42
N ASN A 84 39.49 -10.55 -6.64
CA ASN A 84 38.26 -10.55 -7.43
C ASN A 84 37.14 -11.37 -6.76
N LEU A 85 37.48 -12.53 -6.18
CA LEU A 85 36.53 -13.37 -5.47
C LEU A 85 36.03 -12.70 -4.19
N THR A 86 36.92 -12.10 -3.40
CA THR A 86 36.57 -11.33 -2.20
C THR A 86 35.61 -10.20 -2.54
N GLN A 87 35.90 -9.39 -3.57
CA GLN A 87 34.99 -8.33 -4.01
C GLN A 87 33.61 -8.84 -4.43
N LYS A 88 33.53 -10.01 -5.08
CA LYS A 88 32.25 -10.63 -5.43
C LYS A 88 31.49 -11.08 -4.20
N TYR A 89 32.19 -11.63 -3.20
CA TYR A 89 31.60 -12.06 -1.94
C TYR A 89 31.07 -10.85 -1.15
N ASP A 90 31.86 -9.78 -1.01
CA ASP A 90 31.44 -8.55 -0.34
C ASP A 90 30.19 -7.95 -0.99
N LYS A 91 30.16 -7.92 -2.33
CA LYS A 91 28.97 -7.48 -3.08
C LYS A 91 27.77 -8.37 -2.82
N LEU A 92 27.96 -9.69 -2.78
CA LEU A 92 26.89 -10.64 -2.52
C LEU A 92 26.33 -10.47 -1.11
N ASP A 93 27.19 -10.26 -0.12
CA ASP A 93 26.79 -10.00 1.26
C ASP A 93 25.96 -8.71 1.37
N VAL A 94 26.43 -7.61 0.77
CA VAL A 94 25.68 -6.35 0.72
C VAL A 94 24.32 -6.52 0.03
N LEU A 95 24.27 -7.22 -1.10
CA LEU A 95 23.03 -7.51 -1.83
C LEU A 95 22.06 -8.35 -0.99
N ASN A 96 22.57 -9.37 -0.30
CA ASN A 96 21.77 -10.24 0.55
C ASN A 96 21.19 -9.45 1.73
N ASN A 97 22.01 -8.63 2.39
CA ASN A 97 21.56 -7.75 3.46
C ASN A 97 20.49 -6.77 2.97
N GLN A 98 20.69 -6.14 1.81
CA GLN A 98 19.69 -5.25 1.20
C GLN A 98 18.38 -5.97 0.86
N LEU A 99 18.45 -7.22 0.37
CA LEU A 99 17.29 -8.02 0.05
C LEU A 99 16.49 -8.36 1.32
N MET A 100 17.18 -8.81 2.37
CA MET A 100 16.57 -9.11 3.67
C MET A 100 15.91 -7.86 4.28
N ASP A 101 16.56 -6.71 4.16
CA ASP A 101 16.04 -5.43 4.63
C ASP A 101 14.76 -5.01 3.89
N ARG A 102 14.72 -5.22 2.57
CA ARG A 102 13.52 -4.98 1.74
C ARG A 102 12.39 -5.95 2.06
N LEU A 103 12.71 -7.23 2.26
CA LEU A 103 11.71 -8.25 2.63
C LEU A 103 11.09 -7.92 3.98
N ASN A 104 11.90 -7.61 5.00
CA ASN A 104 11.41 -7.20 6.30
C ASN A 104 10.54 -5.95 6.23
N LYS A 105 10.95 -4.95 5.44
CA LYS A 105 10.12 -3.74 5.22
C LYS A 105 8.79 -4.08 4.55
N LEU A 106 8.78 -4.93 3.53
CA LEU A 106 7.54 -5.35 2.85
C LEU A 106 6.62 -6.14 3.76
N LEU A 107 7.16 -7.02 4.61
CA LEU A 107 6.36 -7.76 5.59
C LEU A 107 5.72 -6.82 6.60
N VAL A 108 6.50 -5.93 7.22
CA VAL A 108 6.00 -4.97 8.21
C VAL A 108 4.99 -4.00 7.59
N MET A 109 5.25 -3.51 6.37
CA MET A 109 4.31 -2.65 5.66
C MET A 109 3.03 -3.41 5.29
N GLY A 110 3.16 -4.63 4.78
CA GLY A 110 2.02 -5.47 4.41
C GLY A 110 1.13 -5.81 5.61
N GLU A 111 1.71 -6.17 6.76
CA GLU A 111 0.96 -6.41 8.00
C GLU A 111 0.24 -5.14 8.48
N LYS A 112 0.93 -4.00 8.46
CA LYS A 112 0.35 -2.71 8.87
C LYS A 112 -0.79 -2.28 7.97
N ASP A 113 -0.62 -2.40 6.66
CA ASP A 113 -1.65 -2.02 5.69
C ASP A 113 -2.83 -2.99 5.74
N ASN A 114 -2.58 -4.29 5.94
CA ASN A 114 -3.64 -5.27 6.11
C ASN A 114 -4.43 -5.06 7.42
N ALA A 115 -3.75 -4.72 8.51
CA ALA A 115 -4.39 -4.38 9.78
C ALA A 115 -5.26 -3.11 9.67
N LYS A 116 -4.76 -2.07 8.99
CA LYS A 116 -5.52 -0.85 8.70
C LYS A 116 -6.73 -1.15 7.82
N LEU A 117 -6.54 -1.85 6.70
CA LEU A 117 -7.62 -2.19 5.78
C LEU A 117 -8.70 -3.03 6.47
N SER A 118 -8.30 -4.00 7.30
CA SER A 118 -9.23 -4.80 8.10
C SER A 118 -10.01 -3.94 9.10
N GLY A 119 -9.34 -2.99 9.77
CA GLY A 119 -9.99 -2.03 10.67
C GLY A 119 -10.97 -1.11 9.95
N ASP A 120 -10.57 -0.53 8.82
CA ASP A 120 -11.42 0.34 7.99
C ASP A 120 -12.62 -0.43 7.44
N LEU A 121 -12.43 -1.68 7.01
CA LEU A 121 -13.51 -2.55 6.56
C LEU A 121 -14.52 -2.80 7.69
N GLN A 122 -14.04 -3.11 8.90
CA GLN A 122 -14.90 -3.33 10.05
C GLN A 122 -15.69 -2.06 10.44
N MET A 123 -15.02 -0.90 10.44
CA MET A 123 -15.66 0.39 10.72
C MET A 123 -16.72 0.74 9.67
N THR A 124 -16.40 0.58 8.39
CA THR A 124 -17.34 0.87 7.29
C THR A 124 -18.53 -0.09 7.32
N GLN A 125 -18.32 -1.36 7.64
CA GLN A 125 -19.40 -2.33 7.82
C GLN A 125 -20.32 -1.96 9.00
N GLU A 126 -19.76 -1.54 10.13
CA GLU A 126 -20.55 -1.07 11.27
C GLU A 126 -21.35 0.20 10.94
N GLN A 127 -20.73 1.16 10.25
CA GLN A 127 -21.42 2.37 9.80
C GLN A 127 -22.55 2.05 8.82
N LEU A 128 -22.33 1.11 7.90
CA LEU A 128 -23.34 0.68 6.94
C LEU A 128 -24.54 0.02 7.65
N LEU A 129 -24.28 -0.83 8.65
CA LEU A 129 -25.34 -1.44 9.47
C LEU A 129 -26.15 -0.38 10.21
N LYS A 130 -25.49 0.59 10.86
CA LYS A 130 -26.18 1.71 11.53
C LYS A 130 -27.05 2.51 10.57
N LYS A 131 -26.52 2.82 9.38
CA LYS A 131 -27.27 3.53 8.33
C LYS A 131 -28.46 2.72 7.81
N GLN A 132 -28.29 1.41 7.68
CA GLN A 132 -29.38 0.53 7.25
C GLN A 132 -30.49 0.47 8.30
N ASP A 133 -30.16 0.41 9.59
CA ASP A 133 -31.14 0.43 10.67
C ASP A 133 -31.86 1.79 10.78
N GLU A 134 -31.11 2.90 10.65
CA GLU A 134 -31.68 4.25 10.55
C GLU A 134 -32.68 4.37 9.40
N LEU A 135 -32.32 3.85 8.21
CA LEU A 135 -33.18 3.86 7.03
C LEU A 135 -34.45 3.05 7.25
N LYS A 136 -34.36 1.84 7.83
CA LYS A 136 -35.54 1.02 8.16
C LYS A 136 -36.49 1.74 9.12
N LEU A 137 -35.94 2.39 10.16
CA LEU A 137 -36.75 3.16 11.11
C LEU A 137 -37.43 4.35 10.44
N LEU A 138 -36.72 5.05 9.55
CA LEU A 138 -37.28 6.19 8.81
C LEU A 138 -38.35 5.74 7.83
N GLU A 139 -38.14 4.63 7.13
CA GLU A 139 -39.11 4.02 6.22
C GLU A 139 -40.40 3.63 6.96
N ALA A 140 -40.28 2.97 8.13
CA ALA A 140 -41.42 2.64 8.96
C ALA A 140 -42.21 3.88 9.41
N LYS A 141 -41.52 4.94 9.84
CA LYS A 141 -42.15 6.22 10.20
C LYS A 141 -42.86 6.85 9.01
N LEU A 142 -42.25 6.84 7.83
CA LEU A 142 -42.82 7.41 6.62
C LEU A 142 -44.08 6.67 6.18
N ILE A 143 -44.11 5.34 6.33
CA ILE A 143 -45.32 4.53 6.07
C ILE A 143 -46.46 4.92 7.03
N ILE A 144 -46.16 5.11 8.32
CA ILE A 144 -47.16 5.52 9.31
C ILE A 144 -47.70 6.92 8.98
N GLN A 145 -46.80 7.89 8.74
CA GLN A 145 -47.19 9.25 8.38
C GLN A 145 -48.02 9.33 7.10
N LYS A 146 -47.69 8.51 6.09
CA LYS A 146 -48.51 8.42 4.87
C LYS A 146 -49.93 7.94 5.18
N LYS A 147 -50.08 6.90 6.00
CA LYS A 147 -51.40 6.40 6.41
C LYS A 147 -52.19 7.46 7.17
N GLU A 148 -51.58 8.13 8.13
CA GLU A 148 -52.21 9.22 8.90
C GLU A 148 -52.66 10.36 7.97
N LEU A 149 -51.83 10.71 6.98
CA LEU A 149 -52.14 11.77 6.02
C LEU A 149 -53.29 11.39 5.08
N ASP A 150 -53.32 10.13 4.62
CA ASP A 150 -54.42 9.60 3.81
C ASP A 150 -55.74 9.58 4.60
N GLU A 151 -55.70 9.17 5.87
CA GLU A 151 -56.86 9.19 6.77
C GLU A 151 -57.36 10.63 7.02
N LEU A 152 -56.45 11.56 7.31
CA LEU A 152 -56.80 12.97 7.54
C LEU A 152 -57.38 13.61 6.26
N ALA A 153 -56.81 13.31 5.09
CA ALA A 153 -57.33 13.77 3.81
C ALA A 153 -58.76 13.24 3.54
N ALA A 154 -59.03 11.97 3.86
CA ALA A 154 -60.37 11.40 3.74
C ALA A 154 -61.36 12.07 4.71
N GLN A 155 -60.96 12.32 5.96
CA GLN A 155 -61.79 13.02 6.95
C GLN A 155 -62.08 14.47 6.54
N LEU A 156 -61.09 15.19 6.03
CA LEU A 156 -61.26 16.55 5.52
C LEU A 156 -62.26 16.58 4.36
N LYS A 157 -62.11 15.67 3.38
CA LYS A 157 -63.03 15.55 2.25
C LYS A 157 -64.46 15.26 2.70
N ALA A 158 -64.66 14.39 3.70
CA ALA A 158 -65.97 14.11 4.27
C ALA A 158 -66.57 15.34 4.98
N ARG A 159 -65.74 16.09 5.71
CA ARG A 159 -66.15 17.32 6.39
C ARG A 159 -66.53 18.41 5.40
N GLU A 160 -65.74 18.62 4.35
CA GLU A 160 -66.03 19.56 3.27
C GLU A 160 -67.36 19.22 2.58
N ALA A 161 -67.60 17.93 2.27
CA ALA A 161 -68.87 17.50 1.69
C ALA A 161 -70.07 17.83 2.60
N ARG A 162 -69.94 17.57 3.91
CA ARG A 162 -71.00 17.89 4.89
C ARG A 162 -71.22 19.39 5.05
N VAL A 163 -70.15 20.20 5.03
CA VAL A 163 -70.27 21.67 5.07
C VAL A 163 -70.98 22.17 3.83
N ASN A 164 -70.61 21.69 2.64
CA ASN A 164 -71.27 22.05 1.38
C ASN A 164 -72.77 21.65 1.38
N GLU A 165 -73.11 20.49 1.91
CA GLU A 165 -74.50 20.05 2.08
C GLU A 165 -75.26 20.98 3.03
N LEU A 166 -74.69 21.29 4.20
CA LEU A 166 -75.30 22.19 5.18
C LEU A 166 -75.49 23.59 4.61
N GLU A 167 -74.52 24.13 3.89
CA GLU A 167 -74.63 25.43 3.21
C GLU A 167 -75.75 25.42 2.15
N SER A 168 -75.90 24.32 1.41
CA SER A 168 -76.99 24.15 0.43
C SER A 168 -78.35 24.13 1.12
N ILE A 169 -78.50 23.36 2.20
CA ILE A 169 -79.74 23.31 3.00
C ILE A 169 -80.05 24.68 3.59
N LEU A 170 -79.06 25.39 4.11
CA LEU A 170 -79.24 26.72 4.68
C LEU A 170 -79.75 27.70 3.62
N LYS A 171 -79.13 27.71 2.43
CA LYS A 171 -79.59 28.52 1.29
C LYS A 171 -81.03 28.18 0.88
N GLN A 172 -81.40 26.90 0.85
CA GLN A 172 -82.78 26.47 0.57
C GLN A 172 -83.75 26.94 1.66
N LYS A 173 -83.37 26.85 2.93
CA LYS A 173 -84.17 27.34 4.06
C LYS A 173 -84.34 28.85 4.01
N ASP A 174 -83.28 29.60 3.73
CA ASP A 174 -83.33 31.05 3.59
C ASP A 174 -84.22 31.47 2.41
N ALA A 175 -84.13 30.77 1.27
CA ALA A 175 -85.01 30.98 0.12
C ALA A 175 -86.47 30.68 0.46
N ALA A 176 -86.75 29.54 1.11
CA ALA A 176 -88.11 29.17 1.52
C ALA A 176 -88.69 30.14 2.57
N ALA A 177 -87.86 30.65 3.49
CA ALA A 177 -88.27 31.66 4.47
C ALA A 177 -88.55 33.02 3.80
N ALA A 178 -87.72 33.41 2.83
CA ALA A 178 -87.96 34.60 2.01
C ALA A 178 -89.25 34.47 1.19
N ASP A 179 -89.50 33.32 0.57
CA ASP A 179 -90.72 33.02 -0.17
C ASP A 179 -91.95 32.99 0.73
N LEU A 180 -91.86 32.40 1.93
CA LEU A 180 -92.95 32.41 2.90
C LEU A 180 -93.25 33.84 3.37
N LYS A 181 -92.21 34.63 3.66
CA LYS A 181 -92.36 36.05 4.01
C LYS A 181 -93.02 36.83 2.88
N LYS A 182 -92.63 36.58 1.63
CA LYS A 182 -93.25 37.19 0.45
C LYS A 182 -94.70 36.78 0.29
N LYS A 183 -95.03 35.48 0.38
CA LYS A 183 -96.41 34.98 0.33
C LYS A 183 -97.29 35.54 1.45
N LEU A 184 -96.75 35.67 2.67
CA LEU A 184 -97.45 36.32 3.78
C LEU A 184 -97.66 37.81 3.51
N GLN A 185 -96.65 38.52 3.00
CA GLN A 185 -96.80 39.91 2.58
C GLN A 185 -97.87 40.05 1.48
N ASP A 186 -97.84 39.22 0.44
CA ASP A 186 -98.80 39.22 -0.67
C ASP A 186 -100.23 38.87 -0.20
N ALA A 187 -100.37 37.87 0.68
CA ALA A 187 -101.67 37.50 1.26
C ALA A 187 -102.23 38.61 2.15
N LEU A 188 -101.39 39.26 2.96
CA LEU A 188 -101.79 40.37 3.83
C LEU A 188 -102.16 41.62 3.01
N LEU A 189 -101.45 41.91 1.90
CA LEU A 189 -101.83 42.94 0.92
C LEU A 189 -103.19 42.63 0.26
N GLY A 190 -103.54 41.35 0.04
CA GLY A 190 -104.87 40.94 -0.45
C GLY A 190 -106.04 41.14 0.53
N PHE A 191 -105.75 41.44 1.81
CA PHE A 191 -106.72 41.86 2.82
C PHE A 191 -106.73 43.37 3.05
N GLU A 192 -105.82 44.12 2.43
CA GLU A 192 -105.79 45.57 2.44
C GLU A 192 -107.00 46.11 1.65
N GLY A 193 -107.86 46.88 2.33
CA GLY A 193 -109.11 47.40 1.76
C GLY A 193 -110.39 46.61 2.10
N LYS A 194 -110.31 45.54 2.91
CA LYS A 194 -111.48 44.86 3.53
C LYS A 194 -111.64 45.14 5.04
N GLY A 195 -111.21 46.33 5.50
CA GLY A 195 -111.35 46.78 6.91
C GLY A 195 -110.11 46.58 7.81
N LEU A 196 -108.94 46.27 7.23
CA LEU A 196 -107.65 46.16 7.92
C LEU A 196 -106.63 47.07 7.25
N THR A 197 -105.89 47.87 8.04
CA THR A 197 -104.76 48.69 7.59
C THR A 197 -103.46 48.05 8.08
N ILE A 198 -102.51 47.81 7.17
CA ILE A 198 -101.29 47.07 7.48
C ILE A 198 -100.09 47.98 7.21
N THR A 199 -99.20 48.12 8.21
CA THR A 199 -97.99 48.95 8.07
C THR A 199 -96.75 48.16 8.49
N GLN A 200 -95.69 48.24 7.66
CA GLN A 200 -94.43 47.55 7.90
C GLN A 200 -93.41 48.51 8.53
N LYS A 201 -92.91 48.19 9.73
CA LYS A 201 -91.84 48.98 10.40
C LYS A 201 -90.82 48.04 11.03
N ASN A 202 -89.53 48.21 10.67
CA ASN A 202 -88.40 47.43 11.20
C ASN A 202 -88.55 45.90 11.09
N GLY A 203 -89.10 45.41 9.97
CA GLY A 203 -89.22 43.97 9.70
C GLY A 203 -90.32 43.25 10.48
N LYS A 204 -91.08 43.94 11.33
CA LYS A 204 -92.28 43.42 12.01
C LYS A 204 -93.54 44.00 11.34
N ILE A 205 -94.56 43.17 11.16
CA ILE A 205 -95.83 43.54 10.53
C ILE A 205 -96.80 43.97 11.63
N TYR A 206 -97.36 45.18 11.50
CA TYR A 206 -98.39 45.70 12.39
C TYR A 206 -99.73 45.69 11.67
N VAL A 207 -100.72 45.05 12.29
CA VAL A 207 -102.08 44.92 11.76
C VAL A 207 -103.00 45.74 12.66
N SER A 208 -103.64 46.76 12.09
CA SER A 208 -104.69 47.55 12.75
C SER A 208 -106.03 47.27 12.07
N MET A 209 -107.04 46.88 12.86
CA MET A 209 -108.41 46.60 12.40
C MET A 209 -109.27 47.82 12.66
N ASP A 210 -110.02 48.27 11.65
CA ASP A 210 -110.92 49.42 11.76
C ASP A 210 -112.12 49.08 12.66
N GLU A 211 -112.38 49.93 13.66
CA GLU A 211 -113.31 49.71 14.78
C GLU A 211 -114.79 49.95 14.39
N SER A 212 -115.21 49.52 13.21
CA SER A 212 -116.55 49.83 12.75
C SER A 212 -117.20 48.68 11.99
N LEU A 213 -117.27 47.48 12.58
CA LEU A 213 -118.28 46.45 12.25
C LEU A 213 -118.17 45.16 13.09
N LEU A 214 -118.15 45.24 14.43
CA LEU A 214 -118.38 44.03 15.26
C LEU A 214 -119.44 44.19 16.36
N PHE A 215 -119.77 45.41 16.83
CA PHE A 215 -120.87 45.60 17.79
C PHE A 215 -121.55 46.97 17.60
N ALA A 216 -122.89 46.99 17.47
CA ALA A 216 -123.65 48.18 17.81
C ALA A 216 -123.75 48.24 19.34
N SER A 217 -123.47 49.41 19.92
CA SER A 217 -123.46 49.62 21.37
C SER A 217 -124.63 48.90 22.06
N GLY A 218 -124.32 47.89 22.89
CA GLY A 218 -125.26 47.28 23.83
C GLY A 218 -125.94 45.94 23.46
N LYS A 219 -125.48 45.13 22.50
CA LYS A 219 -126.03 43.76 22.26
C LYS A 219 -124.97 42.73 21.84
N THR A 220 -125.04 41.52 22.41
CA THR A 220 -124.07 40.40 22.27
C THR A 220 -124.25 39.50 21.04
N ASN A 221 -124.95 39.94 19.99
CA ASN A 221 -125.23 39.06 18.85
C ASN A 221 -124.40 39.42 17.60
N VAL A 222 -123.67 38.42 17.08
CA VAL A 222 -122.73 38.54 15.96
C VAL A 222 -123.48 38.69 14.63
N GLN A 223 -123.08 39.66 13.80
CA GLN A 223 -123.66 39.86 12.47
C GLN A 223 -123.25 38.75 11.48
N PRO A 224 -124.14 38.35 10.54
CA PRO A 224 -123.93 37.21 9.65
C PRO A 224 -122.76 37.33 8.66
N LYS A 225 -122.15 38.52 8.51
CA LYS A 225 -120.90 38.70 7.74
C LYS A 225 -119.64 38.20 8.47
N GLY A 226 -119.73 37.90 9.76
CA GLY A 226 -118.64 37.28 10.54
C GLY A 226 -118.58 35.76 10.47
N LEU A 227 -119.52 35.10 9.76
CA LEU A 227 -119.60 33.64 9.67
C LEU A 227 -118.84 33.04 8.46
N ARG A 228 -118.13 33.86 7.69
CA ARG A 228 -117.29 33.42 6.56
C ARG A 228 -116.00 34.23 6.50
N LEU A 229 -115.06 33.88 7.37
CA LEU A 229 -113.63 34.10 7.21
C LEU A 229 -112.92 32.81 7.64
#